data_AF-A0A522CEV3-F1
#
_entry.id   AF-A0A522CEV3-F1
#
_cell.length_a   1.000
_cell.length_b   1.000
_cell.length_c   1.000
_cell.angle_alpha   90.00
_cell.angle_beta   90.00
_cell.angle_gamma   90.00
#
_symmetry.space_group_name_H-M   'P 1'
#
loop_
_entity.id
_entity.type
_entity.pdbx_description
1 polymer ?
#
loop_
_entity_poly.entity_id
_entity_poly.type
_entity_poly.pdbx_seq_one_letter_code
_entity_poly.pdbx_strand_id
1 'polypeptide(L)'
;MTSEYRKEDDYTLSVTNTLPSGGSICRMFNFASRQVTTIFREKAEMQGEMRAYGSDGGVSVARAVALTSQMQIQKFSELDSLEEVDLMRRELIRRGGNPPEASEALDKPKSAVAKLG
;
A
#
# COMPACT_ATOMS: atom_id res chain seq x y z
N MET A 1 -3.80 13.80 5.20
CA MET A 1 -3.70 12.42 4.69
C MET A 1 -5.03 11.77 4.98
N THR A 2 -5.67 11.22 3.96
CA THR A 2 -6.97 10.54 4.08
C THR A 2 -6.77 9.05 3.87
N SER A 3 -7.31 8.25 4.79
CA SER A 3 -7.27 6.79 4.73
C SER A 3 -8.65 6.25 4.36
N GLU A 4 -8.73 5.52 3.25
CA GLU A 4 -9.93 4.78 2.85
C GLU A 4 -9.69 3.29 3.10
N TYR A 5 -10.59 2.67 3.86
CA TYR A 5 -10.56 1.23 4.12
C TYR A 5 -11.66 0.53 3.32
N ARG A 6 -11.31 -0.60 2.70
CA ARG A 6 -12.24 -1.40 1.92
C ARG A 6 -12.05 -2.88 2.23
N LYS A 7 -13.16 -3.56 2.52
CA LYS A 7 -13.21 -5.03 2.58
C LYS A 7 -13.25 -5.53 1.14
N GLU A 8 -12.21 -6.24 0.71
CA GLU A 8 -12.19 -6.86 -0.62
C GLU A 8 -12.93 -8.20 -0.59
N ASP A 9 -12.67 -9.01 0.44
CA ASP A 9 -13.33 -10.28 0.71
C ASP A 9 -13.29 -10.61 2.21
N ASP A 10 -13.65 -11.83 2.60
CA ASP A 10 -13.70 -12.23 4.02
C ASP A 10 -12.32 -12.28 4.70
N TYR A 11 -11.24 -12.32 3.93
CA TYR A 11 -9.87 -12.50 4.41
C TYR A 11 -8.94 -11.36 4.01
N THR A 12 -9.43 -10.37 3.27
CA THR A 12 -8.62 -9.32 2.67
C THR A 12 -9.20 -7.93 2.96
N LEU A 13 -8.36 -7.08 3.53
CA LEU A 13 -8.65 -5.66 3.74
C LEU A 13 -7.64 -4.82 2.97
N SER A 14 -8.12 -3.84 2.20
CA SER A 14 -7.26 -2.81 1.63
C SER A 14 -7.40 -1.49 2.40
N VAL A 15 -6.27 -0.79 2.55
CA VAL A 15 -6.21 0.58 3.04
C VAL A 15 -5.47 1.43 2.04
N THR A 16 -6.11 2.47 1.54
CA THR A 16 -5.52 3.45 0.62
C THR A 16 -5.32 4.76 1.34
N ASN A 17 -4.06 5.19 1.38
CA ASN A 17 -3.65 6.46 1.94
C ASN A 17 -3.31 7.42 0.80
N THR A 18 -4.08 8.49 0.66
CA THR A 18 -3.78 9.56 -0.31
C THR A 18 -2.83 10.57 0.31
N LEU A 19 -1.70 10.79 -0.38
CA LEU A 19 -0.67 11.75 0.01
C LEU A 19 -1.06 13.16 -0.48
N PRO A 20 -0.68 14.22 0.25
CA PRO A 20 -0.91 15.60 -0.21
C PRO A 20 -0.31 15.93 -1.58
N SER A 21 0.74 15.20 -1.99
CA SER A 21 1.38 15.33 -3.32
C SER A 21 0.53 14.76 -4.48
N GLY A 22 -0.62 14.15 -4.20
CA GLY A 22 -1.46 13.49 -5.21
C GLY A 22 -1.03 12.05 -5.52
N GLY A 23 0.02 11.54 -4.85
CA GLY A 23 0.33 10.11 -4.81
C GLY A 23 -0.58 9.34 -3.85
N SER A 24 -0.53 8.01 -3.90
CA SER A 24 -1.27 7.14 -2.98
C SER A 24 -0.47 5.90 -2.63
N ILE A 25 -0.62 5.43 -1.40
CA ILE A 25 -0.11 4.14 -0.94
C ILE A 25 -1.31 3.26 -0.66
N CYS A 26 -1.48 2.18 -1.41
CA CYS A 26 -2.47 1.16 -1.13
C CYS A 26 -1.79 -0.05 -0.50
N ARG A 27 -2.29 -0.52 0.63
CA ARG A 27 -1.82 -1.75 1.29
C ARG A 27 -2.96 -2.73 1.39
N MET A 28 -2.77 -3.93 0.89
CA MET A 28 -3.73 -5.02 0.91
C MET A 28 -3.25 -6.10 1.86
N PHE A 29 -3.94 -6.27 2.98
CA PHE A 29 -3.65 -7.27 4.01
C PHE A 29 -4.49 -8.50 3.73
N ASN A 30 -3.86 -9.58 3.29
CA ASN A 30 -4.50 -10.88 3.11
C ASN A 30 -4.14 -11.78 4.29
N PHE A 31 -5.12 -12.00 5.16
CA PHE A 31 -4.94 -12.79 6.38
C PHE A 31 -4.90 -14.29 6.13
N ALA A 32 -5.47 -14.76 5.01
CA ALA A 32 -5.38 -16.17 4.62
C ALA A 32 -3.97 -16.54 4.15
N SER A 33 -3.33 -15.67 3.36
CA SER A 33 -1.95 -15.88 2.88
C SER A 33 -0.87 -15.31 3.80
N ARG A 34 -1.25 -14.58 4.86
CA ARG A 34 -0.36 -13.91 5.82
C ARG A 34 0.60 -12.92 5.14
N GLN A 35 0.09 -12.21 4.14
CA GLN A 35 0.88 -11.30 3.32
C GLN A 35 0.24 -9.92 3.26
N VAL A 36 1.08 -8.91 3.16
CA VAL A 36 0.69 -7.57 2.76
C VAL A 36 1.28 -7.25 1.39
N THR A 37 0.44 -6.75 0.50
CA THR A 37 0.85 -6.17 -0.78
C THR A 37 0.77 -4.66 -0.67
N THR A 38 1.89 -3.97 -0.86
CA THR A 38 1.97 -2.52 -0.88
C THR A 38 2.14 -2.05 -2.32
N ILE A 39 1.25 -1.16 -2.76
CA ILE A 39 1.27 -0.52 -4.07
C ILE A 39 1.47 0.98 -3.84
N PHE A 40 2.65 1.48 -4.19
CA PHE A 40 2.96 2.90 -4.23
C PHE A 40 2.58 3.43 -5.61
N ARG A 41 1.75 4.47 -5.65
CA ARG A 41 1.48 5.23 -6.87
C ARG A 41 1.94 6.65 -6.66
N GLU A 42 2.90 7.09 -7.44
CA GLU A 42 3.37 8.47 -7.41
C GLU A 42 2.95 9.17 -8.69
N LYS A 43 2.51 10.42 -8.51
CA LYS A 43 2.26 11.33 -9.61
C LYS A 43 3.61 11.97 -9.96
N ALA A 44 4.31 11.41 -10.93
CA ALA A 44 5.50 12.04 -11.47
C ALA A 44 5.05 13.21 -12.37
N GLU A 45 5.26 14.42 -11.88
CA GLU A 45 5.07 15.61 -12.69
C GLU A 45 6.26 15.75 -13.64
N MET A 46 6.07 15.38 -14.91
CA MET A 46 7.05 15.72 -15.93
C MET A 46 6.76 17.16 -16.38
N GLN A 47 7.56 18.11 -15.90
CA GLN A 47 7.68 19.42 -16.56
C GLN A 47 8.48 19.21 -17.86
N GLY A 48 7.79 18.81 -18.92
CA GLY A 48 8.34 18.86 -20.27
C GLY A 48 8.00 20.22 -20.88
N GLU A 49 8.98 21.08 -21.10
CA GLU A 49 8.84 22.18 -22.05
C GLU A 49 8.71 21.57 -23.47
N MET A 50 7.50 21.23 -23.89
CA MET A 50 7.24 20.99 -25.31
C MET A 50 7.28 22.34 -26.03
N ARG A 51 8.45 22.69 -26.56
CA ARG A 51 8.55 23.76 -27.56
C ARG A 51 7.84 23.31 -28.82
N ALA A 52 6.62 23.81 -29.02
CA ALA A 52 5.94 23.69 -30.30
C ALA A 52 6.77 24.39 -31.38
N TYR A 53 7.34 23.64 -32.32
CA TYR A 53 7.81 24.19 -33.59
C TYR A 53 6.57 24.49 -34.44
N GLY A 54 5.91 25.61 -34.16
CA GLY A 54 4.70 26.04 -34.84
C GLY A 54 4.54 27.54 -34.70
N SER A 55 4.63 28.23 -35.83
CA SER A 55 4.41 29.65 -36.04
C SER A 55 3.00 30.07 -35.60
N ASP A 56 2.78 30.35 -34.31
CA ASP A 56 1.88 31.38 -33.79
C ASP A 56 1.72 31.23 -32.26
N GLY A 57 2.53 31.99 -31.52
CA GLY A 57 2.18 32.70 -30.28
C GLY A 57 1.45 32.04 -29.09
N GLY A 58 1.15 30.75 -29.10
CA GLY A 58 0.41 30.07 -28.03
C GLY A 58 1.29 29.10 -27.23
N VAL A 59 1.78 29.52 -26.07
CA VAL A 59 2.42 28.60 -25.11
C VAL A 59 1.33 27.78 -24.43
N SER A 60 0.94 26.66 -25.04
CA SER A 60 0.12 25.66 -24.36
C SER A 60 1.04 24.70 -23.62
N VAL A 61 1.15 24.88 -22.30
CA VAL A 61 1.91 23.99 -21.43
C VAL A 61 1.13 22.67 -21.28
N ALA A 62 1.41 21.70 -22.15
CA ALA A 62 0.90 20.35 -22.00
C ALA A 62 1.59 19.69 -20.80
N ARG A 63 0.94 19.72 -19.62
CA ARG A 63 1.43 19.04 -18.41
C ARG A 63 1.23 17.53 -18.57
N ALA A 64 2.27 16.84 -19.05
CA ALA A 64 2.29 15.39 -19.04
C ALA A 64 2.43 14.91 -17.59
N VAL A 65 1.47 14.11 -17.14
CA VAL A 65 1.52 13.45 -15.84
C VAL A 65 1.92 12.00 -16.07
N ALA A 66 3.10 11.60 -15.59
CA ALA A 66 3.50 10.20 -15.56
C ALA A 66 3.02 9.57 -14.24
N LEU A 67 2.41 8.39 -14.31
CA LEU A 67 2.03 7.62 -13.13
C LEU A 67 3.03 6.48 -12.96
N THR A 68 3.88 6.56 -11.96
CA THR A 68 4.77 5.45 -11.60
C THR A 68 4.05 4.59 -10.56
N SER A 69 4.12 3.27 -10.72
CA SER A 69 3.58 2.31 -9.75
C SER A 69 4.68 1.35 -9.34
N GLN A 70 4.96 1.28 -8.04
CA GLN A 70 5.87 0.29 -7.45
C GLN A 70 5.07 -0.66 -6.57
N MET A 71 5.38 -1.95 -6.63
CA MET A 71 4.68 -2.99 -5.88
C MET A 71 5.68 -3.78 -5.04
N GLN A 72 5.33 -4.02 -3.79
CA GLN A 72 6.11 -4.83 -2.86
C GLN A 72 5.18 -5.80 -2.14
N ILE A 73 5.58 -7.06 -2.02
CA ILE A 73 4.86 -8.09 -1.27
C ILE A 73 5.75 -8.52 -0.11
N GLN A 74 5.20 -8.53 1.09
CA GLN A 74 5.90 -8.95 2.31
C GLN A 74 5.02 -9.91 3.11
N LYS A 75 5.63 -10.88 3.78
CA LYS A 75 4.93 -11.67 4.81
C LYS A 75 4.71 -10.83 6.05
N PHE A 76 3.69 -11.13 6.84
CA PHE A 76 3.48 -10.44 8.13
C PHE A 76 4.68 -10.58 9.07
N SER A 77 5.37 -11.72 9.06
CA SER A 77 6.61 -11.94 9.83
C SER A 77 7.78 -11.03 9.45
N GLU A 78 7.72 -10.38 8.29
CA GLU A 78 8.77 -9.51 7.75
C GLU A 78 8.44 -8.02 7.98
N LEU A 79 7.28 -7.72 8.59
CA LEU A 79 6.89 -6.35 8.91
C LEU A 79 7.54 -5.89 10.21
N ASP A 80 7.85 -4.60 10.25
CA ASP A 80 8.45 -3.96 11.43
C ASP A 80 7.50 -3.95 12.63
N SER A 81 6.18 -4.01 12.39
CA SER A 81 5.16 -4.06 13.43
C SER A 81 4.00 -4.98 13.07
N LEU A 82 3.75 -5.95 13.94
CA LEU A 82 2.56 -6.80 13.89
C LEU A 82 1.32 -6.12 14.48
N GLU A 83 1.48 -5.00 15.20
CA GLU A 83 0.35 -4.24 15.74
C GLU A 83 -0.52 -3.69 14.60
N GLU A 84 0.10 -3.26 13.50
CA GLU A 84 -0.63 -2.84 12.31
C GLU A 84 -1.48 -3.98 11.75
N VAL A 85 -0.92 -5.19 11.67
CA VAL A 85 -1.63 -6.37 11.19
C VAL A 85 -2.85 -6.66 12.07
N ASP A 86 -2.70 -6.58 13.41
CA ASP A 86 -3.81 -6.79 14.33
C ASP A 86 -4.88 -5.68 14.21
N LEU A 87 -4.48 -4.42 14.06
CA LEU A 87 -5.40 -3.31 13.80
C LEU A 87 -6.20 -3.54 12.51
N MET A 88 -5.53 -3.97 11.44
CA MET A 88 -6.20 -4.27 10.16
C MET A 88 -7.12 -5.50 10.28
N ARG A 89 -6.75 -6.49 11.09
CA ARG A 89 -7.60 -7.66 11.36
C ARG A 89 -8.88 -7.24 12.06
N ARG A 90 -8.79 -6.39 13.08
CA ARG A 90 -9.95 -5.84 13.80
C ARG A 90 -10.83 -4.99 12.88
N GLU A 91 -10.23 -4.20 12.00
CA GLU A 91 -10.95 -3.41 10.98
C GLU A 91 -11.73 -4.31 10.02
N LEU A 92 -11.11 -5.40 9.55
CA LEU A 92 -11.77 -6.38 8.67
C LEU A 92 -12.96 -7.05 9.35
N ILE A 93 -12.81 -7.49 10.60
CA ILE A 93 -13.90 -8.07 11.41
C ILE A 93 -15.04 -7.06 11.58
N ARG A 94 -14.72 -5.80 11.88
CA ARG A 94 -15.75 -4.75 12.03
C ARG A 94 -16.54 -4.51 10.75
N ARG A 95 -15.94 -4.80 9.60
CA ARG A 95 -16.57 -4.72 8.27
C ARG A 95 -17.26 -6.02 7.84
N GLY A 96 -17.37 -7.00 8.74
CA GLY A 96 -18.02 -8.29 8.47
C GLY A 96 -17.14 -9.26 7.67
N GLY A 97 -15.81 -9.13 7.74
CA GLY A 97 -14.89 -10.18 7.30
C GLY A 97 -14.70 -11.25 8.38
N ASN A 98 -14.08 -12.37 7.99
CA ASN A 98 -13.82 -13.51 8.85
C ASN A 98 -12.35 -13.99 8.72
N PRO A 99 -11.36 -13.14 9.06
CA PRO A 99 -9.96 -13.53 9.01
C PRO A 99 -9.64 -14.68 9.99
N PRO A 100 -8.62 -15.51 9.71
CA PRO A 100 -8.13 -16.52 10.65
C PRO A 100 -7.82 -15.92 12.03
N GLU A 101 -7.79 -16.77 13.06
CA GLU A 101 -7.42 -16.31 14.40
C GLU A 101 -6.03 -15.67 14.40
N ALA A 102 -5.81 -14.68 15.28
CA ALA A 102 -4.54 -13.94 15.32
C ALA A 102 -3.34 -14.87 15.60
N SER A 103 -3.56 -15.94 16.37
CA SER A 103 -2.58 -17.01 16.66
C SER A 103 -2.17 -17.79 15.41
N GLU A 104 -3.06 -17.90 14.42
CA GLU A 104 -2.78 -18.53 13.13
C GLU A 104 -2.27 -17.51 12.12
N ALA A 105 -2.83 -16.30 12.06
CA ALA A 105 -2.45 -15.30 11.07
C ALA A 105 -1.02 -14.74 11.27
N LEU A 106 -0.52 -14.75 12.49
CA LEU A 106 0.83 -14.30 12.82
C LEU A 106 1.79 -15.49 12.79
N ASP A 107 2.60 -15.59 11.74
CA ASP A 107 3.77 -16.48 11.76
C ASP A 107 4.61 -16.11 12.98
N LYS A 108 4.75 -17.05 13.93
CA LYS A 108 5.55 -16.85 15.14
C LYS A 108 6.88 -16.20 14.74
N PRO A 109 7.28 -15.07 15.36
CA PRO A 109 8.55 -14.44 15.03
C PRO A 109 9.64 -15.51 15.15
N LYS A 110 10.53 -15.58 14.15
CA LYS A 110 11.74 -16.40 14.26
C LYS A 110 12.46 -15.94 15.52
N SER A 111 12.34 -16.73 16.58
CA SER A 111 13.10 -16.56 17.81
C SER A 111 14.56 -16.35 17.41
N ALA A 112 15.06 -15.14 17.66
CA ALA A 112 16.44 -14.81 17.42
C ALA A 112 17.29 -15.78 18.24
N VAL A 113 17.99 -16.65 17.51
CA VAL A 113 19.10 -17.51 17.90
C VAL A 113 19.57 -17.27 19.34
N ALA A 114 19.20 -18.19 20.23
CA ALA A 114 19.95 -18.46 21.44
C ALA A 114 21.35 -18.95 21.02
N LYS A 115 22.31 -18.02 20.97
CA LYS A 115 23.74 -18.34 21.04
C LYS A 115 24.39 -17.28 21.90
N LEU A 116 24.70 -17.67 23.14
CA LEU A 116 25.96 -17.36 23.80
C LEU A 116 26.19 -18.54 24.75
N GLY A 117 26.99 -19.48 24.26
CA GLY A 117 27.76 -20.38 25.11
C GLY A 117 29.05 -19.70 25.57
#